data_AF-A0A918LHS7-F1
#
_entry.id   AF-A0A918LHS7-F1
#
_cell.length_a   1.000
_cell.length_b   1.000
_cell.length_c   1.000
_cell.angle_alpha   90.00
_cell.angle_beta   90.00
_cell.angle_gamma   90.00
#
_symmetry.space_group_name_H-M   'P 1'
#
loop_
_entity.id
_entity.type
_entity.pdbx_description
1 polymer ?
#
loop_
_entity_poly.entity_id
_entity_poly.type
_entity_poly.pdbx_seq_one_letter_code
_entity_poly.pdbx_strand_id
1 'polypeptide(L)'
;MSTAVMNTADITLTRDGRPVRATLTWWHHGWLEYALRLDGPTGVVEAVEDSWFAAITEIARDLAAAGYELPEPPQEGPATNPDEHRARWVSWLGEGFPTPR
;
A
#
# COMPACT_ATOMS: atom_id res chain seq x y z
N MET A 1 7.42 10.89 -23.48
CA MET A 1 7.39 9.58 -22.80
C MET A 1 7.61 9.86 -21.33
N SER A 2 6.53 9.93 -20.53
CA SER A 2 6.67 10.07 -19.09
C SER A 2 7.10 8.73 -18.52
N THR A 3 8.28 8.67 -17.93
CA THR A 3 8.75 7.50 -17.19
C THR A 3 7.78 7.26 -16.05
N ALA A 4 7.08 6.11 -16.05
CA ALA A 4 6.26 5.74 -14.90
C ALA A 4 7.18 5.67 -13.68
N VAL A 5 6.95 6.54 -12.69
CA VAL A 5 7.71 6.52 -11.44
C VAL A 5 7.23 5.30 -10.67
N MET A 6 8.07 4.28 -10.63
CA MET A 6 7.87 3.08 -9.84
C MET A 6 8.58 3.28 -8.51
N ASN A 7 7.83 3.20 -7.42
CA ASN A 7 8.35 3.33 -6.06
C ASN A 7 8.20 1.99 -5.37
N THR A 8 9.12 1.68 -4.46
CA THR A 8 9.16 0.41 -3.76
C THR A 8 9.56 0.62 -2.30
N ALA A 9 8.92 -0.11 -1.39
CA ALA A 9 9.28 -0.15 0.03
C ALA A 9 9.21 -1.58 0.58
N ASP A 10 10.17 -1.92 1.43
CA ASP A 10 10.13 -3.14 2.23
C ASP A 10 9.19 -2.94 3.42
N ILE A 11 8.19 -3.81 3.53
CA ILE A 11 7.21 -3.80 4.62
C ILE A 11 7.23 -5.14 5.37
N THR A 12 6.74 -5.12 6.61
CA THR A 12 6.59 -6.33 7.43
C THR A 12 5.12 -6.59 7.67
N LEU A 13 4.58 -7.60 7.02
CA LEU A 13 3.26 -8.16 7.27
C LEU A 13 3.25 -8.96 8.57
N THR A 14 2.07 -9.19 9.13
CA THR A 14 1.88 -10.14 10.23
C THR A 14 1.05 -11.32 9.73
N ARG A 15 1.46 -12.55 10.07
CA ARG A 15 0.65 -13.76 9.86
C ARG A 15 0.75 -14.64 11.09
N ASP A 16 -0.38 -15.00 11.69
CA ASP A 16 -0.42 -15.85 12.89
C ASP A 16 0.53 -15.33 14.01
N GLY A 17 0.61 -13.99 14.15
CA GLY A 17 1.50 -13.31 15.11
C GLY A 17 3.00 -13.35 14.75
N ARG A 18 3.37 -13.81 13.54
CA ARG A 18 4.75 -13.84 13.05
C ARG A 18 5.00 -12.75 12.02
N PRO A 19 6.13 -12.02 12.11
CA PRO A 19 6.50 -11.04 11.11
C PRO A 19 6.92 -11.73 9.81
N VAL A 20 6.43 -11.21 8.70
CA VAL A 20 6.70 -11.71 7.35
C VAL A 20 7.12 -10.54 6.46
N ARG A 21 8.30 -10.63 5.87
CA ARG A 21 8.78 -9.59 4.94
C ARG A 21 8.05 -9.67 3.61
N ALA A 22 7.67 -8.52 3.09
CA ALA A 22 7.11 -8.35 1.76
C ALA A 22 7.61 -7.03 1.16
N THR A 23 7.56 -6.93 -0.16
CA THR A 23 7.98 -5.73 -0.87
C THR A 23 6.76 -5.13 -1.54
N LEU A 24 6.39 -3.91 -1.16
CA LEU A 24 5.30 -3.16 -1.76
C LEU A 24 5.88 -2.27 -2.86
N THR A 25 5.39 -2.44 -4.08
CA THR A 25 5.71 -1.62 -5.24
C THR A 25 4.46 -0.86 -5.68
N TRP A 26 4.58 0.41 -6.01
CA TRP A 26 3.47 1.22 -6.51
C TRP A 26 3.87 2.16 -7.63
N TRP A 27 2.96 2.38 -8.57
CA TRP A 27 3.14 3.27 -9.71
C TRP A 27 1.81 3.88 -10.16
N HIS A 28 1.90 5.00 -10.89
CA HIS A 28 0.75 5.58 -11.56
C HIS A 28 0.44 4.82 -12.86
N HIS A 29 -0.80 4.38 -13.00
CA HIS A 29 -1.36 3.82 -14.22
C HIS A 29 -2.31 4.88 -14.82
N GLY A 30 -2.05 5.34 -16.04
CA GLY A 30 -2.89 6.38 -16.65
C GLY A 30 -2.91 7.71 -15.89
N TRP A 31 -4.05 8.41 -15.91
CA TRP A 31 -4.18 9.77 -15.36
C TRP A 31 -4.57 9.83 -13.89
N LEU A 32 -5.26 8.82 -13.37
CA LEU A 32 -5.75 8.80 -11.97
C LEU A 32 -5.55 7.45 -11.30
N GLU A 33 -5.18 6.40 -12.02
CA GLU A 33 -5.17 5.07 -11.45
C GLU A 33 -3.85 4.82 -10.71
N TYR A 34 -3.95 4.17 -9.57
CA TYR A 34 -2.84 3.76 -8.73
C TYR A 34 -2.77 2.25 -8.77
N ALA A 35 -1.65 1.76 -9.29
CA ALA A 35 -1.35 0.35 -9.28
C ALA A 35 -0.42 0.05 -8.11
N LEU A 36 -0.80 -0.92 -7.30
CA LEU A 36 -0.01 -1.46 -6.21
C LEU A 36 0.23 -2.94 -6.45
N ARG A 37 1.43 -3.38 -6.09
CA ARG A 37 1.86 -4.77 -6.15
C ARG A 37 2.56 -5.09 -4.85
N LEU A 38 2.13 -6.16 -4.18
CA LEU A 38 2.81 -6.68 -3.01
C LEU A 38 3.40 -8.05 -3.35
N ASP A 39 4.73 -8.11 -3.38
CA ASP A 39 5.49 -9.35 -3.52
C ASP A 39 5.79 -9.92 -2.13
N GLY A 40 5.16 -11.04 -1.79
CA GLY A 40 5.30 -11.70 -0.51
C GLY A 40 5.36 -13.24 -0.62
N PRO A 41 5.48 -13.96 0.50
CA PRO A 41 5.56 -15.42 0.48
C PRO A 41 4.24 -16.13 0.09
N THR A 42 3.14 -15.41 -0.04
CA THR A 42 1.88 -15.88 -0.63
C THR A 42 1.86 -15.86 -2.15
N GLY A 43 2.86 -15.21 -2.77
CA GLY A 43 2.82 -14.83 -4.17
C GLY A 43 2.65 -13.33 -4.33
N VAL A 44 2.07 -12.94 -5.46
CA VAL A 44 1.92 -11.54 -5.87
C VAL A 44 0.47 -11.15 -5.70
N VAL A 45 0.21 -10.08 -4.95
CA VAL A 45 -1.11 -9.43 -4.87
C VAL A 45 -1.01 -8.10 -5.63
N GLU A 46 -1.91 -7.86 -6.57
CA GLU A 46 -1.94 -6.65 -7.40
C GLU A 46 -3.33 -6.00 -7.34
N ALA A 47 -3.36 -4.68 -7.22
CA ALA A 47 -4.58 -3.88 -7.27
C ALA A 47 -4.36 -2.65 -8.13
N VAL A 48 -5.34 -2.29 -8.97
CA VAL A 48 -5.31 -1.07 -9.80
C VAL A 48 -6.63 -0.34 -9.61
N GLU A 49 -6.58 0.78 -8.91
CA GLU A 49 -7.78 1.52 -8.52
C GLU A 49 -7.66 3.01 -8.83
N ASP A 50 -8.78 3.73 -8.86
CA ASP A 50 -8.84 5.19 -9.07
C ASP A 50 -8.15 6.01 -7.97
N SER A 51 -7.83 5.38 -6.84
CA SER A 51 -7.10 6.00 -5.75
C SER A 51 -6.17 5.00 -5.08
N TRP A 52 -5.02 5.50 -4.60
CA TRP A 52 -4.08 4.66 -3.84
C TRP A 52 -4.75 4.02 -2.62
N PHE A 53 -5.68 4.74 -1.98
CA PHE A 53 -6.42 4.23 -0.82
C PHE A 53 -7.33 3.04 -1.17
N ALA A 54 -8.04 3.11 -2.31
CA ALA A 54 -8.79 1.96 -2.79
C ALA A 54 -7.85 0.80 -3.09
N ALA A 55 -6.73 1.05 -3.79
CA ALA A 55 -5.80 -0.02 -4.14
C ALA A 55 -5.15 -0.70 -2.92
N ILE A 56 -4.74 0.06 -1.89
CA ILE A 56 -4.19 -0.55 -0.66
C ILE A 56 -5.27 -1.28 0.12
N THR A 57 -6.53 -0.82 0.08
CA THR A 57 -7.65 -1.47 0.76
C THR A 57 -7.97 -2.82 0.10
N GLU A 58 -7.93 -2.90 -1.23
CA GLU A 58 -8.09 -4.16 -1.96
C GLU A 58 -6.92 -5.11 -1.65
N ILE A 59 -5.66 -4.64 -1.66
CA ILE A 59 -4.52 -5.48 -1.22
C ILE A 59 -4.71 -5.96 0.23
N ALA A 60 -5.14 -5.09 1.15
CA ALA A 60 -5.38 -5.44 2.54
C ALA A 60 -6.45 -6.53 2.68
N ARG A 61 -7.52 -6.43 1.89
CA ARG A 61 -8.62 -7.39 1.87
C ARG A 61 -8.17 -8.75 1.36
N ASP A 62 -7.42 -8.78 0.27
CA ASP A 62 -6.88 -10.02 -0.31
C ASP A 62 -5.88 -10.71 0.63
N LEU A 63 -5.04 -9.92 1.30
CA LEU A 63 -4.13 -10.43 2.33
C LEU A 63 -4.90 -10.99 3.53
N ALA A 64 -5.92 -10.29 4.01
CA ALA A 64 -6.75 -10.76 5.10
C ALA A 64 -7.43 -12.10 4.75
N ALA A 65 -7.91 -12.26 3.52
CA ALA A 65 -8.44 -13.52 3.02
C ALA A 65 -7.39 -14.65 3.00
N ALA A 66 -6.12 -14.30 2.79
CA ALA A 66 -4.98 -15.21 2.87
C ALA A 66 -4.41 -15.41 4.29
N GLY A 67 -4.96 -14.75 5.32
CA GLY A 67 -4.49 -14.82 6.71
C GLY A 67 -3.29 -13.93 7.02
N TYR A 68 -3.10 -12.86 6.24
CA TYR A 68 -2.05 -11.86 6.42
C TYR A 68 -2.66 -10.51 6.78
N GLU A 69 -1.97 -9.79 7.65
CA GLU A 69 -2.34 -8.45 8.09
C GLU A 69 -1.26 -7.48 7.61
N LEU A 70 -1.67 -6.44 6.87
CA LEU A 70 -0.78 -5.32 6.58
C LEU A 70 -0.47 -4.59 7.89
N PRO A 71 0.78 -4.13 8.08
CA PRO A 71 1.08 -3.20 9.15
C PRO A 71 0.25 -1.92 8.92
N GLU A 72 -0.63 -1.61 9.87
CA GLU A 72 -1.28 -0.30 9.85
C GLU A 72 -0.25 0.78 10.23
N PRO A 73 -0.28 1.96 9.58
CA PRO A 73 0.53 3.08 10.02
C PRO A 73 0.13 3.41 11.48
N PRO A 74 1.08 3.84 12.32
CA PRO A 74 0.81 4.16 13.71
C PRO A 74 -0.37 5.12 13.80
N GLN A 75 -1.48 4.66 14.39
CA GLN A 75 -2.69 5.46 14.56
C GLN A 75 -2.58 6.27 15.86
N GLU A 76 -2.31 7.57 15.77
CA GLU A 76 -2.48 8.50 16.92
C GLU A 76 -3.96 8.90 17.13
N GLY A 77 -4.89 7.97 16.91
CA GLY A 77 -6.34 8.19 16.97
C GLY A 77 -7.05 7.89 15.64
N PRO A 78 -8.40 7.85 15.63
CA PRO A 78 -9.16 7.55 14.42
C PRO A 78 -8.85 8.57 13.34
N ALA A 79 -8.48 8.11 12.14
CA ALA A 79 -8.41 8.99 10.98
C ALA A 79 -9.84 9.43 10.66
N THR A 80 -10.08 10.74 10.65
CA THR A 80 -11.45 11.27 10.45
C THR A 80 -11.78 11.45 8.98
N ASN A 81 -10.77 11.42 8.10
CA ASN A 81 -10.93 11.49 6.67
C ASN A 81 -9.85 10.70 5.90
N PRO A 82 -10.09 10.39 4.61
CA PRO A 82 -9.15 9.65 3.76
C PRO A 82 -7.80 10.34 3.55
N ASP A 83 -7.75 11.68 3.54
CA ASP A 83 -6.52 12.46 3.35
C ASP A 83 -5.56 12.34 4.55
N GLU A 84 -6.09 12.33 5.78
CA GLU A 84 -5.30 12.07 7.00
C GLU A 84 -4.73 10.66 6.99
N HIS A 85 -5.54 9.68 6.57
CA HIS A 85 -5.09 8.31 6.44
C HIS A 85 -3.97 8.21 5.39
N ARG A 86 -4.14 8.87 4.24
CA ARG A 86 -3.10 8.98 3.20
C ARG A 86 -1.81 9.61 3.75
N ALA A 87 -1.90 10.74 4.43
CA ALA A 87 -0.73 11.44 4.97
C ALA A 87 0.06 10.58 5.97
N ARG A 88 -0.63 9.74 6.76
CA ARG A 88 0.01 8.79 7.67
C ARG A 88 0.74 7.68 6.92
N TRP A 89 0.12 7.12 5.89
CA TRP A 89 0.76 6.13 5.02
C TRP A 89 1.97 6.72 4.27
N VAL A 90 1.87 7.96 3.79
CA VAL A 90 3.00 8.73 3.20
C VAL A 90 4.12 8.87 4.23
N SER A 91 3.80 9.31 5.45
CA SER A 91 4.79 9.52 6.50
C SER A 91 5.44 8.22 6.98
N TRP A 92 4.72 7.10 6.91
CA TRP A 92 5.19 5.80 7.36
C TRP A 92 6.02 5.07 6.30
N LEU A 93 5.62 5.14 5.02
CA LEU A 93 6.35 4.53 3.89
C LEU A 93 7.50 5.42 3.37
N GLY A 94 7.58 6.68 3.79
CA GLY A 94 8.64 7.63 3.43
C GLY A 94 8.37 8.45 2.16
N GLU A 95 9.37 9.25 1.72
CA GLU A 95 9.29 10.22 0.60
C GLU A 95 9.05 9.61 -0.81
N GLY A 96 8.71 8.33 -0.94
CA GLY A 96 8.37 7.68 -2.21
C GLY A 96 6.87 7.66 -2.55
N PHE A 97 6.02 8.19 -1.66
CA PHE A 97 4.58 8.18 -1.89
C PHE A 97 4.18 9.21 -2.96
N PRO A 98 3.41 8.84 -4.00
CA PRO A 98 2.96 9.78 -5.01
C PRO A 98 2.09 10.83 -4.35
N THR A 99 2.60 12.05 -4.26
CA THR A 99 1.78 13.23 -4.02
C THR A 99 1.02 13.51 -5.31
N PRO A 100 -0.33 13.49 -5.30
CA PRO A 100 -1.07 14.01 -6.44
C PRO A 100 -0.63 15.46 -6.65
N ARG A 101 -0.24 15.79 -7.89
CA ARG A 101 0.11 17.14 -8.29
C ARG A 101 -1.13 18.01 -8.45
#